data_AF-A0A5S4EX33-F1
#
_entry.id   AF-A0A5S4EX33-F1
#
_cell.length_a   1.000
_cell.length_b   1.000
_cell.length_c   1.000
_cell.angle_alpha   90.00
_cell.angle_beta   90.00
_cell.angle_gamma   90.00
#
_symmetry.space_group_name_H-M   'P 1'
#
loop_
_entity.id
_entity.type
_entity.pdbx_description
1 polymer ?
#
loop_
_entity_poly.entity_id
_entity_poly.type
_entity_poly.pdbx_seq_one_letter_code
_entity_poly.pdbx_strand_id
1 'polypeptide(L)'
;MRNGVRHVLGAGAGLVATPLIAAGVAYGLNRPQPIVDRIALAALFGAVIVVGVLAGSRVSPLGSLLPGLAFMGLWVTAQVRLGMGGDHKLWYEFVPAEYLQGYESFLHTWSPVVGCILLTASVFPSRWRAAAEPVAPPPEEEAAVPEPPPLPKRIPSRY
;
A
#
# COMPACT_ATOMS: atom_id res chain seq x y z
N MET A 1 -8.95 11.04 -11.51
CA MET A 1 -8.30 9.80 -11.99
C MET A 1 -9.34 8.68 -12.03
N ARG A 2 -9.44 7.93 -13.13
CA ARG A 2 -10.28 6.71 -13.17
C ARG A 2 -9.80 5.73 -12.09
N ASN A 3 -10.73 5.10 -11.36
CA ASN A 3 -10.40 4.17 -10.27
C ASN A 3 -9.41 3.07 -10.69
N GLY A 4 -9.52 2.57 -11.93
CA GLY A 4 -8.60 1.58 -12.49
C GLY A 4 -7.12 2.01 -12.47
N VAL A 5 -6.82 3.29 -12.78
CA VAL A 5 -5.44 3.78 -12.80
C VAL A 5 -4.80 3.74 -11.41
N ARG A 6 -5.57 4.08 -10.36
CA ARG A 6 -5.10 4.01 -8.97
C ARG A 6 -4.78 2.58 -8.55
N HIS A 7 -5.60 1.62 -8.96
CA HIS A 7 -5.36 0.20 -8.68
C HIS A 7 -4.14 -0.34 -9.42
N VAL A 8 -3.97 0.01 -10.70
CA VAL A 8 -2.79 -0.39 -11.49
C VAL A 8 -1.51 0.17 -10.88
N LEU A 9 -1.49 1.46 -10.50
CA LEU A 9 -0.36 2.08 -9.83
C LEU A 9 -0.07 1.44 -8.47
N GLY A 10 -1.12 1.17 -7.69
CA GLY A 10 -1.00 0.49 -6.41
C GLY A 10 -0.42 -0.92 -6.55
N ALA A 11 -0.93 -1.70 -7.50
CA ALA A 11 -0.45 -3.05 -7.78
C ALA A 11 1.01 -3.03 -8.24
N GLY A 12 1.37 -2.14 -9.17
CA GLY A 12 2.74 -1.97 -9.63
C GLY A 12 3.69 -1.56 -8.50
N ALA A 13 3.28 -0.62 -7.65
CA ALA A 13 4.07 -0.21 -6.49
C ALA A 13 4.27 -1.37 -5.50
N GLY A 14 3.23 -2.14 -5.21
CA GLY A 14 3.33 -3.33 -4.36
C GLY A 14 4.29 -4.37 -4.94
N LEU A 15 4.21 -4.63 -6.26
CA LEU A 15 5.06 -5.60 -6.96
C LEU A 15 6.54 -5.22 -6.93
N VAL A 16 6.86 -3.93 -7.08
CA VAL A 16 8.24 -3.42 -6.96
C VAL A 16 8.70 -3.39 -5.50
N ALA A 17 7.79 -3.10 -4.56
CA ALA A 17 8.15 -3.04 -3.16
C ALA A 17 8.49 -4.40 -2.56
N THR A 18 7.85 -5.49 -2.99
CA THR A 18 8.13 -6.84 -2.49
C THR A 18 9.63 -7.21 -2.56
N PRO A 19 10.31 -7.18 -3.72
CA PRO A 19 11.72 -7.51 -3.79
C PRO A 19 12.61 -6.48 -3.06
N LEU A 20 12.21 -5.20 -3.01
CA LEU A 20 12.97 -4.17 -2.29
C LEU A 20 12.94 -4.38 -0.77
N ILE A 21 11.78 -4.70 -0.21
CA ILE A 21 11.63 -5.01 1.21
C ILE A 21 12.41 -6.28 1.54
N ALA A 22 12.25 -7.34 0.73
CA ALA A 22 12.97 -8.59 0.93
C ALA A 22 14.49 -8.37 0.91
N ALA A 23 15.01 -7.68 -0.10
CA ALA A 23 16.43 -7.39 -0.22
C ALA A 23 16.94 -6.50 0.93
N GLY A 24 16.22 -5.45 1.29
CA GLY A 24 16.64 -4.54 2.35
C GLY A 24 16.68 -5.20 3.72
N VAL A 25 15.71 -6.05 4.03
CA VAL A 25 15.67 -6.80 5.30
C VAL A 25 16.73 -7.91 5.30
N ALA A 26 16.80 -8.72 4.24
CA ALA A 26 17.78 -9.81 4.15
C ALA A 26 19.23 -9.29 4.18
N TYR A 27 19.51 -8.19 3.48
CA TYR A 27 20.84 -7.57 3.48
C TYR A 27 21.17 -6.90 4.82
N GLY A 28 20.20 -6.16 5.39
CA GLY A 28 20.39 -5.39 6.61
C GLY A 28 20.69 -6.22 7.85
N LEU A 29 20.12 -7.43 7.94
CA LEU A 29 20.21 -8.27 9.13
C LEU A 29 21.40 -9.25 9.12
N ASN A 30 21.97 -9.50 7.94
CA ASN A 30 22.86 -10.65 7.75
C ASN A 30 24.35 -10.28 7.70
N ARG A 31 24.69 -9.02 8.01
CA ARG A 31 26.07 -8.54 8.05
C ARG A 31 26.65 -8.68 9.47
N PRO A 32 27.60 -9.60 9.71
CA PRO A 32 28.25 -9.75 11.02
C PRO A 32 29.05 -8.49 11.36
N GLN A 33 28.77 -7.90 12.52
CA GLN A 33 29.32 -6.61 12.96
C GLN A 33 30.64 -6.77 13.70
N PRO A 34 31.63 -5.89 13.39
CA PRO A 34 32.21 -5.10 14.48
C PRO A 34 32.09 -3.58 14.30
N ILE A 35 31.75 -3.07 13.11
CA ILE A 35 31.55 -1.64 12.83
C ILE A 35 30.34 -1.52 11.89
N VAL A 36 29.37 -0.68 12.27
CA VAL A 36 28.07 -0.53 11.60
C VAL A 36 28.23 -0.30 10.09
N ASP A 37 28.01 -1.34 9.29
CA ASP A 37 27.88 -1.21 7.84
C ASP A 37 26.69 -0.28 7.54
N ARG A 38 27.03 0.98 7.19
CA ARG A 38 26.06 2.04 6.91
C ARG A 38 25.15 1.67 5.75
N ILE A 39 25.62 0.86 4.80
CA ILE A 39 24.84 0.42 3.65
C ILE A 39 23.76 -0.56 4.11
N ALA A 40 24.13 -1.53 4.96
CA ALA A 40 23.18 -2.49 5.52
C ALA A 40 22.10 -1.79 6.36
N LEU A 41 22.51 -0.82 7.17
CA LEU A 41 21.60 -0.01 7.96
C LEU A 41 20.66 0.82 7.07
N ALA A 42 21.19 1.48 6.04
CA ALA A 42 20.40 2.26 5.09
C ALA A 42 19.39 1.38 4.32
N ALA A 43 19.79 0.18 3.92
CA ALA A 43 18.91 -0.77 3.25
C ALA A 43 17.76 -1.22 4.15
N LEU A 44 18.04 -1.52 5.42
CA LEU A 44 17.03 -1.89 6.42
C LEU A 44 16.05 -0.73 6.67
N PHE A 45 16.57 0.48 6.93
CA PHE A 45 15.72 1.66 7.10
C PHE A 45 14.90 1.96 5.86
N GLY A 46 15.48 1.83 4.67
CA GLY A 46 14.77 1.95 3.40
C GLY A 46 13.60 0.98 3.32
N ALA A 47 13.80 -0.30 3.66
CA ALA A 47 12.73 -1.29 3.68
C ALA A 47 11.62 -0.93 4.69
N VAL A 48 11.98 -0.51 5.90
CA VAL A 48 11.01 -0.07 6.92
C VAL A 48 10.22 1.15 6.46
N ILE A 49 10.86 2.12 5.83
CA ILE A 49 10.21 3.29 5.25
C ILE A 49 9.23 2.86 4.16
N VAL A 50 9.62 1.95 3.25
CA VAL A 50 8.73 1.44 2.21
C VAL A 50 7.51 0.75 2.83
N VAL A 51 7.71 -0.10 3.83
CA VAL A 51 6.60 -0.73 4.57
C VAL A 51 5.67 0.32 5.17
N GLY A 52 6.22 1.33 5.86
CA GLY A 52 5.45 2.42 6.44
C GLY A 52 4.67 3.23 5.40
N VAL A 53 5.30 3.55 4.27
CA VAL A 53 4.67 4.26 3.14
C VAL A 53 3.52 3.43 2.56
N LEU A 54 3.69 2.14 2.34
CA LEU A 54 2.62 1.26 1.83
C LEU A 54 1.48 1.13 2.84
N ALA A 55 1.83 0.94 4.12
CA ALA A 55 0.88 0.84 5.23
C ALA A 55 0.12 2.17 5.49
N GLY A 56 0.68 3.32 5.11
CA GLY A 56 0.07 4.65 5.23
C GLY A 56 -0.58 5.19 3.95
N SER A 57 -0.23 4.66 2.77
CA SER A 57 -0.68 5.17 1.47
C SER A 57 -2.18 4.96 1.24
N ARG A 58 -2.89 6.04 0.90
CA ARG A 58 -4.30 6.01 0.50
C ARG A 58 -4.50 5.75 -1.01
N VAL A 59 -3.42 5.48 -1.76
CA VAL A 59 -3.51 5.39 -3.23
C VAL A 59 -4.32 4.16 -3.65
N SER A 60 -4.00 2.99 -3.10
CA SER A 60 -4.73 1.74 -3.32
C SER A 60 -4.42 0.69 -2.25
N PRO A 61 -5.40 -0.07 -1.74
CA PRO A 61 -5.17 -1.21 -0.86
C PRO A 61 -4.24 -2.27 -1.46
N LEU A 62 -4.20 -2.38 -2.80
CA LEU A 62 -3.40 -3.37 -3.52
C LEU A 62 -1.89 -3.20 -3.27
N GLY A 63 -1.44 -1.98 -2.98
CA GLY A 63 -0.03 -1.70 -2.75
C GLY A 63 0.53 -2.37 -1.49
N SER A 64 -0.27 -2.52 -0.43
CA SER A 64 0.13 -3.28 0.76
C SER A 64 -0.36 -4.73 0.72
N LEU A 65 -1.52 -4.99 0.09
CA LEU A 65 -2.08 -6.34 -0.01
C LEU A 65 -1.15 -7.31 -0.74
N LEU A 66 -0.63 -6.93 -1.92
CA LEU A 66 0.23 -7.79 -2.71
C LEU A 66 1.51 -8.21 -1.98
N PRO A 67 2.35 -7.30 -1.44
CA PRO A 67 3.52 -7.69 -0.68
C PRO A 67 3.15 -8.43 0.61
N GLY A 68 2.04 -8.05 1.28
CA GLY A 68 1.55 -8.77 2.46
C GLY A 68 1.22 -10.23 2.17
N LEU A 69 0.47 -10.50 1.09
CA LEU A 69 0.15 -11.85 0.64
C LEU A 69 1.39 -12.61 0.18
N ALA A 70 2.31 -11.95 -0.52
CA ALA A 70 3.55 -12.57 -0.96
C ALA A 70 4.39 -13.06 0.23
N PHE A 71 4.63 -12.19 1.23
CA PHE A 71 5.44 -12.56 2.39
C PHE A 71 4.75 -13.57 3.32
N MET A 72 3.43 -13.44 3.51
CA MET A 72 2.69 -14.42 4.29
C MET A 72 2.63 -15.76 3.58
N GLY A 73 2.39 -15.77 2.26
CA GLY A 73 2.39 -16.98 1.44
C GLY A 73 3.75 -17.67 1.45
N LEU A 74 4.84 -16.93 1.28
CA LEU A 74 6.20 -17.46 1.39
C LEU A 74 6.45 -18.12 2.74
N TRP A 75 6.07 -17.47 3.85
CA TRP A 75 6.21 -18.07 5.17
C TRP A 75 5.35 -19.34 5.34
N VAL A 76 4.06 -19.28 4.99
CA VAL A 76 3.15 -20.45 5.09
C VAL A 76 3.66 -21.62 4.26
N THR A 77 4.08 -21.38 3.02
CA THR A 77 4.62 -22.43 2.15
C THR A 77 5.88 -23.06 2.74
N ALA A 78 6.76 -22.26 3.35
CA ALA A 78 7.93 -22.76 4.07
C ALA A 78 7.53 -23.64 5.28
N GLN A 79 6.54 -23.21 6.08
CA GLN A 79 6.07 -23.98 7.24
C GLN A 79 5.37 -25.29 6.87
N VAL A 80 4.47 -25.25 5.88
CA VAL A 80 3.78 -26.46 5.39
C VAL A 80 4.80 -27.49 4.92
N ARG A 81 5.81 -27.05 4.18
CA ARG A 81 6.86 -27.93 3.70
C ARG A 81 7.66 -28.57 4.82
N LEU A 82 8.06 -27.79 5.83
CA LEU A 82 8.74 -28.33 7.01
C LEU A 82 7.87 -29.36 7.73
N GLY A 83 6.57 -29.09 7.87
CA GLY A 83 5.60 -30.02 8.45
C GLY A 83 5.41 -31.31 7.66
N MET A 84 5.60 -31.28 6.33
CA MET A 84 5.55 -32.46 5.46
C MET A 84 6.87 -33.25 5.40
N GLY A 85 7.89 -32.88 6.20
CA GLY A 85 9.20 -33.52 6.18
C GLY A 85 10.03 -33.20 4.93
N GLY A 86 9.69 -32.12 4.21
CA GLY A 86 10.45 -31.66 3.05
C GLY A 86 11.82 -31.12 3.46
N ASP A 87 12.77 -31.15 2.52
CA ASP A 87 14.10 -30.57 2.74
C ASP A 87 14.00 -29.06 2.99
N HIS A 88 14.68 -28.60 4.04
CA HIS A 88 14.83 -27.21 4.46
C HIS A 88 15.60 -26.38 3.41
N LYS A 89 16.32 -27.05 2.50
CA LYS A 89 17.18 -26.42 1.49
C LYS A 89 16.51 -26.13 0.15
N LEU A 90 15.18 -26.06 0.10
CA LEU A 90 14.51 -25.78 -1.17
C LEU A 90 15.05 -24.46 -1.76
N TRP A 91 15.42 -24.48 -3.04
CA TRP A 91 15.99 -23.35 -3.78
C TRP A 91 17.44 -22.98 -3.40
N TYR A 92 18.09 -23.70 -2.48
CA TYR A 92 19.46 -23.39 -2.08
C TYR A 92 20.44 -23.59 -3.24
N GLU A 93 20.10 -24.43 -4.21
CA GLU A 93 20.89 -24.63 -5.43
C GLU A 93 20.89 -23.41 -6.36
N PHE A 94 19.89 -22.53 -6.26
CA PHE A 94 19.77 -21.33 -7.10
C PHE A 94 20.25 -20.05 -6.42
N VAL A 95 20.56 -20.11 -5.12
CA VAL A 95 20.94 -18.96 -4.32
C VAL A 95 22.36 -19.18 -3.79
N PRO A 96 23.33 -18.28 -4.07
CA PRO A 96 24.69 -18.44 -3.58
C PRO A 96 24.72 -18.56 -2.05
N ALA A 97 25.65 -19.35 -1.53
CA ALA A 97 25.67 -19.75 -0.13
C ALA A 97 25.72 -18.56 0.85
N GLU A 98 26.33 -17.46 0.41
CA GLU A 98 26.47 -16.22 1.17
C GLU A 98 25.12 -15.52 1.42
N TYR A 99 24.12 -15.77 0.57
CA TYR A 99 22.78 -15.19 0.70
C TYR A 99 21.80 -16.09 1.44
N LEU A 100 22.09 -17.38 1.55
CA LEU A 100 21.18 -18.38 2.13
C LEU A 100 20.80 -18.03 3.56
N GLN A 101 21.79 -17.70 4.39
CA GLN A 101 21.56 -17.39 5.80
C GLN A 101 20.63 -16.19 5.99
N GLY A 102 20.77 -15.17 5.12
CA GLY A 102 19.97 -13.94 5.20
C GLY A 102 18.57 -14.14 4.67
N TYR A 103 18.46 -14.94 3.60
CA TYR A 103 17.19 -15.37 3.07
C TYR A 103 16.42 -16.24 4.06
N GLU A 104 17.08 -17.17 4.73
CA GLU A 104 16.50 -18.04 5.75
C GLU A 104 16.01 -17.23 6.96
N SER A 105 16.86 -16.35 7.49
CA SER A 105 16.47 -15.43 8.58
C SER A 105 15.28 -14.55 8.17
N PHE A 106 15.32 -14.00 6.95
CA PHE A 106 14.21 -13.22 6.42
C PHE A 106 12.92 -14.06 6.34
N LEU A 107 12.97 -15.21 5.69
CA LEU A 107 11.81 -16.07 5.43
C LEU A 107 11.15 -16.54 6.71
N HIS A 108 11.92 -17.00 7.70
CA HIS A 108 11.38 -17.62 8.90
C HIS A 108 11.06 -16.62 10.02
N THR A 109 11.77 -15.49 10.10
CA THR A 109 11.58 -14.52 11.20
C THR A 109 10.80 -13.28 10.75
N TRP A 110 11.19 -12.67 9.63
CA TRP A 110 10.70 -11.33 9.27
C TRP A 110 9.57 -11.34 8.25
N SER A 111 9.54 -12.30 7.34
CA SER A 111 8.46 -12.49 6.36
C SER A 111 7.07 -12.56 7.02
N PRO A 112 6.81 -13.35 8.09
CA PRO A 112 5.50 -13.35 8.73
C PRO A 112 5.17 -12.01 9.40
N VAL A 113 6.15 -11.34 10.01
CA VAL A 113 5.96 -10.04 10.67
C VAL A 113 5.58 -8.97 9.65
N VAL A 114 6.37 -8.82 8.59
CA VAL A 114 6.12 -7.88 7.50
C VAL A 114 4.81 -8.21 6.78
N GLY A 115 4.57 -9.50 6.51
CA GLY A 115 3.34 -10.01 5.92
C GLY A 115 2.11 -9.61 6.73
N CYS A 116 2.12 -9.89 8.04
CA CYS A 116 1.05 -9.50 8.96
C CYS A 116 0.80 -7.99 8.94
N ILE A 117 1.85 -7.17 9.10
CA ILE A 117 1.71 -5.69 9.12
C ILE A 117 1.03 -5.19 7.85
N LEU A 118 1.48 -5.65 6.69
CA LEU A 118 0.97 -5.21 5.39
C LEU A 118 -0.45 -5.73 5.11
N LEU A 119 -0.76 -6.96 5.53
CA LEU A 119 -2.11 -7.52 5.45
C LEU A 119 -3.07 -6.77 6.37
N THR A 120 -2.73 -6.54 7.64
CA THR A 120 -3.54 -5.75 8.56
C THR A 120 -3.78 -4.34 8.02
N ALA A 121 -2.75 -3.70 7.46
CA ALA A 121 -2.89 -2.40 6.81
C ALA A 121 -3.85 -2.43 5.60
N SER A 122 -3.98 -3.56 4.91
CA SER A 122 -4.88 -3.71 3.76
C SER A 122 -6.35 -3.95 4.13
N VAL A 123 -6.63 -4.45 5.34
CA VAL A 123 -8.00 -4.82 5.78
C VAL A 123 -8.87 -3.60 6.07
N PHE A 124 -8.29 -2.43 6.40
CA PHE A 124 -9.07 -1.25 6.79
C PHE A 124 -10.07 -0.82 5.70
N PRO A 125 -11.39 -0.86 5.95
CA PRO A 125 -12.43 -0.58 4.95
C PRO A 125 -12.37 0.82 4.36
N SER A 126 -11.81 1.77 5.12
CA SER A 126 -11.60 3.16 4.69
C SER A 126 -10.73 3.29 3.44
N ARG A 127 -9.90 2.28 3.14
CA ARG A 127 -9.02 2.26 1.94
C ARG A 127 -9.72 1.73 0.69
N TRP A 128 -10.76 0.92 0.88
CA TRP A 128 -11.53 0.30 -0.20
C TRP A 128 -12.68 1.19 -0.68
N ARG A 129 -13.18 2.05 0.21
CA ARG A 129 -14.15 3.07 -0.16
C ARG A 129 -13.40 4.13 -0.96
N ALA A 130 -13.56 4.09 -2.29
CA ALA A 130 -13.30 5.25 -3.11
C ALA A 130 -14.03 6.42 -2.45
N ALA A 131 -13.32 7.52 -2.15
CA ALA A 131 -13.98 8.74 -1.72
C ALA A 131 -15.07 8.99 -2.76
N ALA A 132 -16.34 8.85 -2.36
CA ALA A 132 -17.45 9.14 -3.24
C ALA A 132 -17.19 10.54 -3.75
N GLU A 133 -17.12 10.69 -5.07
CA GLU A 133 -17.01 12.02 -5.65
C GLU A 133 -18.16 12.83 -5.04
N PRO A 134 -17.88 13.96 -4.37
CA PRO A 134 -18.93 14.76 -3.80
C PRO A 134 -19.91 15.04 -4.94
N VAL A 135 -21.10 14.47 -4.84
CA VAL A 135 -22.17 14.79 -5.79
C VAL A 135 -22.35 16.28 -5.62
N ALA A 136 -21.98 17.05 -6.66
CA ALA A 136 -22.20 18.47 -6.64
C ALA A 136 -23.67 18.68 -6.26
N PRO A 137 -23.97 19.54 -5.27
CA PRO A 137 -25.37 19.81 -4.94
C PRO A 137 -26.09 20.13 -6.25
N PRO A 138 -27.31 19.59 -6.46
CA PRO A 138 -28.09 19.94 -7.63
C PRO A 138 -28.09 21.46 -7.76
N PRO A 139 -27.91 22.02 -8.97
CA PRO A 139 -27.93 23.46 -9.15
C PRO A 139 -29.20 23.96 -8.45
N GLU A 140 -29.02 24.84 -7.45
CA GLU A 140 -30.15 25.50 -6.80
C GLU A 140 -31.00 26.05 -7.94
N GLU A 141 -32.24 25.57 -8.08
CA GLU A 141 -33.21 26.19 -8.97
C GLU A 141 -33.17 27.66 -8.61
N GLU A 142 -32.66 28.50 -9.52
CA GLU A 142 -32.66 29.94 -9.38
C GLU A 142 -34.06 30.32 -8.94
N ALA A 143 -34.21 30.64 -7.66
CA ALA A 143 -35.49 30.98 -7.08
C ALA A 143 -36.05 32.08 -7.96
N ALA A 144 -37.12 31.77 -8.70
CA ALA A 144 -37.69 32.64 -9.71
C ALA A 144 -37.79 34.03 -9.07
N VAL A 145 -36.98 34.97 -9.59
CA VAL A 145 -36.93 36.32 -9.05
C VAL A 145 -38.38 36.81 -9.04
N PRO A 146 -38.96 37.10 -7.86
CA PRO A 146 -40.37 37.49 -7.80
C PRO A 146 -40.54 38.67 -8.73
N GLU A 147 -41.47 38.55 -9.68
CA GLU A 147 -41.72 39.62 -10.64
C GLU A 147 -41.87 40.93 -9.88
N PRO A 148 -41.15 42.00 -10.27
CA PRO A 148 -41.22 43.26 -9.59
C PRO A 148 -42.69 43.72 -9.55
N PRO A 149 -43.18 44.22 -8.41
CA PRO A 149 -44.57 44.61 -8.27
C PRO A 149 -44.94 45.60 -9.38
N PRO A 150 -46.14 45.49 -9.97
CA PRO A 150 -46.54 46.31 -11.09
C PRO A 150 -46.41 47.79 -10.72
N LEU A 151 -45.68 48.54 -11.54
CA LEU A 151 -45.52 49.98 -11.34
C LEU A 151 -46.91 50.64 -11.24
N PRO A 152 -47.12 51.56 -10.29
CA PRO A 152 -48.39 52.25 -10.16
C PRO A 152 -48.73 52.95 -11.47
N LYS A 153 -49.94 52.69 -11.99
CA LYS A 153 -50.44 53.34 -13.21
C LYS A 153 -50.30 54.86 -13.04
N ARG A 154 -49.46 55.49 -13.86
CA ARG A 154 -49.35 56.95 -13.90
C ARG A 154 -50.74 57.51 -14.22
N ILE A 155 -51.31 58.24 -13.29
CA ILE A 155 -52.50 59.05 -13.54
C ILE A 155 -52.07 60.16 -14.51
N PRO A 156 -52.70 60.30 -15.69
CA PRO A 156 -52.37 61.37 -16.61
C PRO A 156 -52.68 62.72 -15.94
N SER A 157 -51.65 63.55 -15.76
CA SER A 157 -51.84 64.93 -15.32
C SER A 157 -52.53 65.70 -16.44
N ARG A 158 -53.75 66.18 -16.18
CA ARG A 158 -54.41 67.15 -17.06
C ARG A 158 -53.75 68.51 -16.85
N TYR A 159 -52.93 68.93 -17.81
CA TYR A 159 -52.57 70.32 -18.06
C TYR A 159 -52.82 70.61 -19.54
#